data_AF-A0A931CUA4-F1
#
_entry.id   AF-A0A931CUA4-F1
#
_cell.length_a   1.000
_cell.length_b   1.000
_cell.length_c   1.000
_cell.angle_alpha   90.00
_cell.angle_beta   90.00
_cell.angle_gamma   90.00
#
_symmetry.space_group_name_H-M   'P 1'
#
loop_
_entity.id
_entity.type
_entity.pdbx_description
1 polymer ?
#
loop_
_entity_poly.entity_id
_entity_poly.type
_entity_poly.pdbx_seq_one_letter_code
_entity_poly.pdbx_strand_id
1 'polypeptide(L)' 'MNFESYNPTRLIFGAGLLTRLGEVVFKYGKKALIVTGGGSVKRNGTF' A
#
# COMPACT_ATOMS: atom_id res chain seq x y z
N MET A 1 24.96 0.40 -24.28
CA MET A 1 24.76 1.04 -22.96
C MET A 1 24.21 -0.02 -22.05
N ASN A 2 24.90 -0.33 -20.95
CA ASN A 2 24.47 -1.39 -20.03
C ASN A 2 23.89 -0.72 -18.79
N PHE A 3 22.69 -1.14 -18.38
CA PHE A 3 22.10 -0.75 -17.10
C PHE A 3 21.50 -1.97 -16.41
N GLU A 4 21.50 -1.91 -15.09
CA GLU A 4 20.85 -2.87 -14.21
C GLU A 4 19.80 -2.13 -13.39
N SER A 5 18.63 -2.73 -13.20
CA SER A 5 17.54 -2.15 -12.43
C SER A 5 17.08 -3.16 -11.38
N TYR A 6 16.95 -2.68 -10.15
CA TYR A 6 16.44 -3.46 -9.03
C TYR A 6 15.34 -2.67 -8.32
N ASN A 7 14.15 -3.27 -8.24
CA ASN A 7 13.03 -2.73 -7.49
C ASN A 7 12.50 -3.79 -6.52
N PRO A 8 12.81 -3.69 -5.21
CA PRO A 8 12.33 -4.66 -4.22
C PRO A 8 10.87 -4.45 -3.83
N THR A 9 10.23 -3.38 -4.31
CA THR A 9 8.88 -3.01 -3.91
C THR A 9 7.87 -3.90 -4.63
N ARG A 10 7.04 -4.61 -3.85
CA ARG A 10 5.94 -5.38 -4.39
C ARG A 10 4.79 -4.45 -4.81
N LEU A 11 4.57 -4.34 -6.12
CA LEU A 11 3.42 -3.60 -6.67
C LEU A 11 2.17 -4.49 -6.66
N ILE A 12 1.07 -3.97 -6.09
CA ILE A 12 -0.23 -4.63 -6.04
C ILE A 12 -1.24 -3.65 -6.63
N PHE A 13 -1.72 -3.92 -7.85
CA PHE A 13 -2.50 -2.98 -8.65
C PHE A 13 -3.78 -3.61 -9.19
N GLY A 14 -4.89 -2.88 -9.10
CA GLY A 14 -6.22 -3.32 -9.53
C GLY A 14 -7.34 -2.73 -8.66
N ALA A 15 -8.54 -2.62 -9.22
CA ALA A 15 -9.72 -2.15 -8.49
C ALA A 15 -10.06 -3.13 -7.34
N GLY A 16 -10.45 -2.58 -6.18
CA GLY A 16 -10.90 -3.37 -5.03
C GLY A 16 -9.79 -4.08 -4.22
N LEU A 17 -8.52 -3.99 -4.62
CA LEU A 17 -7.44 -4.73 -3.94
C LEU A 17 -7.14 -4.26 -2.51
N LEU A 18 -7.60 -3.07 -2.11
CA LEU A 18 -7.44 -2.57 -0.74
C LEU A 18 -8.07 -3.53 0.29
N THR A 19 -9.11 -4.29 -0.09
CA THR A 19 -9.73 -5.33 0.75
C THR A 19 -8.75 -6.42 1.19
N ARG A 20 -7.68 -6.65 0.42
CA ARG A 20 -6.63 -7.65 0.70
C ARG A 20 -5.45 -7.08 1.48
N LEU A 21 -5.48 -5.80 1.85
CA LEU A 21 -4.38 -5.13 2.55
C LEU A 21 -3.95 -5.92 3.80
N GLY A 22 -4.93 -6.34 4.61
CA GLY A 22 -4.69 -7.10 5.84
C GLY A 22 -3.88 -8.38 5.60
N GLU A 23 -4.26 -9.18 4.60
CA GLU A 23 -3.55 -10.41 4.22
C GLU A 23 -2.09 -10.13 3.84
N VAL A 24 -1.87 -9.07 3.06
CA VAL A 24 -0.55 -8.71 2.52
C VAL A 24 0.37 -8.19 3.62
N VAL A 25 -0.16 -7.38 4.53
CA VAL A 25 0.65 -6.70 5.55
C VAL A 25 0.82 -7.50 6.84
N PHE A 26 0.05 -8.58 7.04
CA PHE A 26 0.09 -9.40 8.26
C PHE A 26 1.49 -9.86 8.64
N LYS A 27 2.34 -10.16 7.64
CA LYS A 27 3.74 -10.56 7.84
C LYS A 27 4.63 -9.47 8.49
N TYR A 28 4.19 -8.22 8.50
CA TYR A 28 4.91 -7.09 9.11
C TYR A 28 4.43 -6.76 10.52
N GLY A 29 3.28 -7.29 10.97
CA GLY A 29 2.78 -7.11 12.33
C GLY A 29 1.27 -6.91 12.42
N LYS A 30 0.79 -6.76 13.66
CA LYS A 30 -0.64 -6.61 13.99
C LYS A 30 -1.04 -5.16 14.32
N LYS A 31 -0.07 -4.24 14.41
CA LYS A 31 -0.28 -2.82 14.70
C LYS A 31 0.51 -1.99 13.70
N ALA A 32 -0.11 -0.92 13.22
CA ALA A 32 0.51 0.03 12.30
C ALA A 32 0.10 1.46 12.68
N LEU A 33 0.97 2.42 12.41
CA LEU A 33 0.63 3.84 12.43
C LEU A 33 0.23 4.26 11.03
N ILE A 34 -0.96 4.84 10.88
CA ILE A 34 -1.43 5.37 9.61
C ILE A 34 -1.15 6.88 9.56
N VAL A 35 -0.32 7.31 8.62
CA VAL A 35 0.04 8.72 8.43
C VAL A 35 -0.62 9.22 7.14
N THR A 36 -1.39 10.30 7.23
CA THR A 36 -2.15 10.88 6.10
C THR A 36 -2.06 12.40 6.08
N GLY A 37 -2.23 13.01 4.90
CA GLY A 37 -2.36 14.47 4.77
C GLY A 37 -3.73 15.02 5.21
N GLY A 38 -4.09 16.22 4.73
CA GLY A 38 -5.25 17.01 5.17
C GLY A 38 -6.66 16.47 4.84
N GLY A 39 -6.85 15.16 4.66
CA GLY A 39 -8.18 14.54 4.65
C GLY A 39 -8.73 14.07 3.30
N SER A 40 -7.95 14.12 2.21
CA SER A 40 -8.37 13.59 0.89
C SER A 40 -8.76 12.11 0.95
N VAL A 41 -8.00 11.31 1.69
CA VAL A 41 -8.24 9.87 1.92
C VAL A 41 -9.60 9.56 2.57
N LYS A 42 -10.12 10.48 3.39
CA LYS A 42 -11.46 10.37 3.98
C LYS A 42 -12.54 10.77 2.98
N ARG A 43 -12.33 11.84 2.23
CA ARG A 43 -13.31 12.32 1.22
C ARG A 43 -13.51 11.33 0.08
N ASN A 44 -12.45 10.61 -0.28
CA ASN A 44 -12.46 9.68 -1.40
C ASN A 44 -12.84 8.24 -1.00
N GLY A 45 -13.28 8.01 0.25
CA GLY A 45 -13.72 6.69 0.73
C GLY A 45 -12.63 5.62 0.71
N THR A 46 -11.35 6.02 0.82
CA THR A 46 -10.24 5.07 0.98
C THR A 46 -10.15 4.58 2.43
N PHE A 47 -10.75 5.32 3.37
CA PHE A 47 -11.07 4.90 4.73
C PHE A 47 -12.55 4.58 4.86
#